data_AF-A0A728QS82-F1
#
_entry.id   AF-A0A728QS82-F1
#
_cell.length_a   1.000
_cell.length_b   1.000
_cell.length_c   1.000
_cell.angle_alpha   90.00
_cell.angle_beta   90.00
_cell.angle_gamma   90.00
#
_symmetry.space_group_name_H-M   'P 1'
#
loop_
_entity.id
_entity.type
_entity.pdbx_description
1 polymer ?
#
loop_
_entity_poly.entity_id
_entity_poly.type
_entity_poly.pdbx_seq_one_letter_code
_entity_poly.pdbx_strand_id
1 'polypeptide(L)'
;MALRKKVKALLAGGASAIAIAAALLGDHDGLEGRRHEPYRDVAGVLTVCDGHTGKDIIPGKRYTDAECDALLNKDLALVAARVDPLIKVSIPNSERAALYSFAYNVGTGAFARSTLLKKLNAGDRAGACNELKRWTYAGGKQWKGLVTRREIEREVCTWGLK
;
A
#
# COMPACT_ATOMS: atom_id res chain seq x y z
N MET A 1 -14.06 8.61 6.79
CA MET A 1 -14.04 8.41 8.26
C MET A 1 -13.92 6.93 8.65
N ALA A 2 -14.51 5.99 7.91
CA ALA A 2 -14.45 4.55 8.22
C ALA A 2 -13.03 3.95 8.11
N LEU A 3 -12.35 4.13 6.97
CA LEU A 3 -10.98 3.64 6.75
C LEU A 3 -10.01 4.03 7.87
N ARG A 4 -9.94 5.33 8.19
CA ARG A 4 -9.04 5.84 9.24
C ARG A 4 -9.37 5.26 10.61
N LYS A 5 -10.66 5.04 10.94
CA LYS A 5 -11.07 4.42 12.21
C LYS A 5 -10.61 2.95 12.29
N LYS A 6 -10.81 2.18 11.21
CA LYS A 6 -10.36 0.78 11.09
C LYS A 6 -8.84 0.66 11.27
N VAL A 7 -8.08 1.48 10.54
CA VAL A 7 -6.62 1.51 10.62
C VAL A 7 -6.13 1.94 12.01
N LYS A 8 -6.74 2.96 12.63
CA LYS A 8 -6.40 3.36 14.01
C LYS A 8 -6.65 2.26 15.03
N ALA A 9 -7.75 1.51 14.90
CA ALA A 9 -8.04 0.38 15.77
C ALA A 9 -6.98 -0.74 15.63
N LEU A 10 -6.58 -1.07 14.41
CA LEU A 10 -5.51 -2.05 14.15
C LEU A 10 -4.16 -1.59 14.70
N LEU A 11 -3.82 -0.31 14.53
CA LEU A 11 -2.60 0.27 15.06
C LEU A 11 -2.56 0.25 16.59
N ALA A 12 -3.66 0.61 17.26
CA ALA A 12 -3.78 0.55 18.71
C ALA A 12 -3.77 -0.88 19.25
N GLY A 13 -4.30 -1.83 18.48
CA GLY A 13 -4.31 -3.26 18.82
C GLY A 13 -3.02 -4.03 18.51
N GLY A 14 -1.97 -3.35 18.03
CA GLY A 14 -0.68 -3.99 17.75
C GLY A 14 -0.71 -4.98 16.57
N ALA A 15 -1.58 -4.75 15.58
CA ALA A 15 -1.69 -5.61 14.41
C ALA A 15 -0.37 -5.71 13.61
N SER A 16 -0.24 -6.78 12.82
CA SER A 16 0.91 -6.97 11.93
C SER A 16 0.92 -5.92 10.81
N ALA A 17 2.10 -5.67 10.23
CA ALA A 17 2.25 -4.73 9.12
C ALA A 17 1.38 -5.11 7.90
N ILE A 18 1.26 -6.43 7.61
CA ILE A 18 0.41 -6.92 6.52
C ILE A 18 -1.06 -6.64 6.81
N ALA A 19 -1.55 -6.90 8.02
CA ALA A 19 -2.95 -6.64 8.37
C ALA A 19 -3.32 -5.14 8.28
N ILE A 20 -2.41 -4.26 8.73
CA ILE A 20 -2.59 -2.81 8.61
C ILE A 20 -2.59 -2.39 7.13
N ALA A 21 -1.67 -2.91 6.32
CA ALA A 21 -1.59 -2.61 4.89
C ALA A 21 -2.81 -3.14 4.12
N ALA A 22 -3.29 -4.34 4.43
CA ALA A 22 -4.50 -4.90 3.84
C ALA A 22 -5.72 -4.04 4.15
N ALA A 23 -5.83 -3.54 5.39
CA ALA A 23 -6.89 -2.62 5.77
C ALA A 23 -6.78 -1.23 5.13
N LEU A 24 -5.57 -0.79 4.74
CA LEU A 24 -5.36 0.44 3.98
C LEU A 24 -5.77 0.30 2.52
N LEU A 25 -5.39 -0.82 1.89
CA LEU A 25 -5.52 -1.03 0.45
C LEU A 25 -6.90 -1.57 0.06
N GLY A 26 -7.36 -2.59 0.78
CA GLY A 26 -8.55 -3.35 0.44
C GLY A 26 -9.84 -2.75 0.98
N ASP A 27 -10.93 -3.46 0.70
CA ASP A 27 -12.31 -3.03 0.96
C ASP A 27 -12.79 -1.95 -0.03
N HIS A 28 -14.10 -1.69 -0.05
CA HIS A 28 -14.70 -0.69 -0.95
C HIS A 28 -14.17 0.73 -0.68
N ASP A 29 -13.86 1.04 0.58
CA ASP A 29 -13.35 2.34 1.02
C ASP A 29 -11.81 2.39 1.07
N GLY A 30 -11.13 1.33 0.60
CA GLY A 30 -9.69 1.20 0.54
C GLY A 30 -9.03 2.12 -0.50
N LEU A 31 -7.71 2.19 -0.45
CA LEU A 31 -6.91 3.04 -1.35
C LEU A 31 -6.85 2.52 -2.79
N GLU A 32 -7.14 1.23 -3.04
CA GLU A 32 -7.10 0.62 -4.39
C GLU A 32 -8.46 0.65 -5.10
N GLY A 33 -9.56 0.63 -4.34
CA GLY A 33 -10.92 0.64 -4.91
C GLY A 33 -11.32 -0.70 -5.52
N ARG A 34 -11.75 -1.64 -4.67
CA ARG A 34 -12.10 -3.02 -5.00
C ARG A 34 -13.02 -3.15 -6.23
N ARG A 35 -12.68 -4.05 -7.16
CA ARG A 35 -13.56 -4.49 -8.25
C ARG A 35 -13.67 -6.01 -8.33
N HIS A 36 -14.87 -6.54 -8.10
CA HIS A 36 -15.10 -7.99 -8.07
C HIS A 36 -15.04 -8.67 -9.44
N GLU A 37 -15.16 -7.93 -10.54
CA GLU A 37 -15.09 -8.46 -11.89
C GLU A 37 -13.77 -8.07 -12.57
N PRO A 38 -13.07 -9.02 -13.23
CA PRO A 38 -11.88 -8.73 -13.98
C PRO A 38 -12.11 -7.67 -15.06
N TYR A 39 -11.21 -6.70 -15.13
CA TYR A 39 -11.25 -5.61 -16.11
C TYR A 39 -9.85 -5.38 -16.69
N ARG A 40 -9.76 -4.73 -17.84
CA ARG A 40 -8.47 -4.25 -18.36
C ARG A 40 -8.18 -2.86 -17.83
N ASP A 41 -7.01 -2.68 -17.22
CA ASP A 41 -6.55 -1.38 -16.78
C ASP A 41 -6.14 -0.48 -17.97
N VAL A 42 -5.67 0.73 -17.67
CA VAL A 42 -5.22 1.70 -18.69
C VAL A 42 -4.00 1.24 -19.49
N ALA A 43 -3.26 0.23 -19.01
CA ALA A 43 -2.14 -0.40 -19.69
C ALA A 43 -2.55 -1.70 -20.41
N GLY A 44 -3.83 -2.08 -20.38
CA GLY A 44 -4.37 -3.28 -21.01
C GLY A 44 -4.15 -4.57 -20.22
N VAL A 45 -3.64 -4.48 -18.98
CA VAL A 45 -3.39 -5.63 -18.10
C VAL A 45 -4.70 -6.08 -17.46
N LEU A 46 -4.91 -7.40 -17.39
CA LEU A 46 -6.09 -7.97 -16.73
C LEU A 46 -5.92 -7.85 -15.21
N THR A 47 -6.87 -7.17 -14.56
CA THR A 47 -6.82 -6.78 -13.15
C THR A 47 -8.15 -7.10 -12.47
N VAL A 48 -8.11 -7.53 -11.21
CA VAL A 48 -9.31 -7.80 -10.39
C VAL A 48 -9.07 -7.43 -8.93
N CYS A 49 -10.13 -7.39 -8.12
CA CYS A 49 -10.12 -7.10 -6.69
C CYS A 49 -9.42 -5.77 -6.38
N ASP A 50 -8.50 -5.76 -5.43
CA ASP A 50 -7.80 -4.57 -4.93
C ASP A 50 -6.52 -4.29 -5.74
N GLY A 51 -6.56 -4.48 -7.06
CA GLY A 51 -5.41 -4.27 -7.96
C GLY A 51 -4.59 -5.52 -8.28
N HIS A 52 -5.13 -6.71 -7.98
CA HIS A 52 -4.46 -7.98 -8.28
C HIS A 52 -4.29 -8.18 -9.79
N THR A 53 -3.09 -8.55 -10.21
CA THR A 53 -2.74 -8.95 -11.58
C THR A 53 -2.06 -10.31 -11.56
N GLY A 54 -2.40 -11.20 -12.49
CA GLY A 54 -1.87 -12.55 -12.46
C GLY A 54 -2.48 -13.47 -13.51
N LYS A 55 -1.80 -14.59 -13.77
CA LYS A 55 -2.31 -15.66 -14.64
C LYS A 55 -3.43 -16.49 -13.99
N ASP A 56 -3.58 -16.34 -12.67
CA ASP A 56 -4.61 -16.96 -11.84
C ASP A 56 -5.95 -16.20 -11.86
N ILE A 57 -6.05 -15.08 -12.59
CA ILE A 57 -7.31 -14.40 -12.84
C ILE A 57 -8.16 -15.23 -13.80
N ILE A 58 -9.40 -15.51 -13.41
CA ILE A 58 -10.40 -16.23 -14.22
C ILE A 58 -11.29 -15.20 -14.94
N PRO A 59 -11.18 -15.03 -16.27
CA PRO A 59 -12.02 -14.09 -17.00
C PRO A 59 -13.52 -14.40 -16.83
N GLY A 60 -14.34 -13.37 -16.61
CA GLY A 60 -15.80 -13.49 -16.45
C GLY A 60 -16.26 -14.00 -15.08
N LYS A 61 -15.33 -14.35 -14.16
CA LYS A 61 -15.68 -14.68 -12.78
C LYS A 61 -15.94 -13.41 -11.98
N ARG A 62 -17.03 -13.40 -11.21
CA ARG A 62 -17.22 -12.44 -10.11
C ARG A 62 -16.61 -13.00 -8.83
N TYR A 63 -15.57 -12.34 -8.32
CA TYR A 63 -14.89 -12.71 -7.08
C TYR A 63 -15.70 -12.25 -5.86
N THR A 64 -15.58 -12.97 -4.75
CA THR A 64 -16.15 -12.58 -3.45
C THR A 64 -15.17 -11.70 -2.68
N ASP A 65 -15.66 -11.01 -1.63
CA ASP A 65 -14.77 -10.23 -0.76
C ASP A 65 -13.69 -11.08 -0.10
N ALA A 66 -14.02 -12.30 0.32
CA ALA A 66 -13.06 -13.22 0.91
C ALA A 66 -11.97 -13.65 -0.09
N GLU A 67 -12.32 -13.85 -1.36
CA GLU A 67 -11.34 -14.14 -2.40
C GLU A 67 -10.47 -12.92 -2.70
N CYS A 68 -11.05 -11.71 -2.72
CA CYS A 68 -10.28 -10.47 -2.89
C CYS A 68 -9.33 -10.23 -1.72
N ASP A 69 -9.75 -10.47 -0.48
CA ASP A 69 -8.91 -10.38 0.70
C ASP A 69 -7.76 -11.40 0.64
N ALA A 70 -8.03 -12.63 0.18
CA ALA A 70 -7.00 -13.66 0.01
C ALA A 70 -5.96 -13.25 -1.05
N LEU A 71 -6.40 -12.72 -2.18
CA LEU A 71 -5.52 -12.19 -3.23
C LEU A 71 -4.67 -11.02 -2.72
N LEU A 72 -5.29 -10.05 -2.03
CA LEU A 72 -4.59 -8.90 -1.47
C LEU A 72 -3.52 -9.33 -0.45
N ASN A 73 -3.84 -10.26 0.44
CA ASN A 73 -2.87 -10.79 1.41
C ASN A 73 -1.70 -11.51 0.72
N LYS A 74 -1.99 -12.28 -0.34
CA LYS A 74 -0.96 -12.95 -1.16
C LYS A 74 -0.04 -11.92 -1.83
N ASP A 75 -0.60 -10.89 -2.45
CA ASP A 75 0.18 -9.85 -3.12
C ASP A 75 0.99 -9.03 -2.12
N LEU A 76 0.42 -8.71 -0.94
CA LEU A 76 1.13 -8.04 0.14
C LEU A 76 2.28 -8.86 0.69
N ALA A 77 2.16 -10.20 0.76
CA ALA A 77 3.28 -11.06 1.14
C ALA A 77 4.42 -10.98 0.11
N LEU A 78 4.11 -10.88 -1.18
CA LEU A 78 5.11 -10.66 -2.23
C LEU A 78 5.75 -9.27 -2.12
N VAL A 79 4.97 -8.23 -1.83
CA VAL A 79 5.49 -6.88 -1.56
C VAL A 79 6.43 -6.90 -0.35
N ALA A 80 6.01 -7.50 0.75
CA ALA A 80 6.80 -7.63 1.97
C ALA A 80 8.14 -8.32 1.70
N ALA A 81 8.13 -9.47 1.00
CA ALA A 81 9.33 -10.21 0.64
C ALA A 81 10.33 -9.40 -0.22
N ARG A 82 9.86 -8.38 -0.94
CA ARG A 82 10.71 -7.48 -1.74
C ARG A 82 11.12 -6.21 -1.00
N VAL A 83 10.29 -5.73 -0.07
CA VAL A 83 10.50 -4.49 0.68
C VAL A 83 11.37 -4.73 1.91
N ASP A 84 11.10 -5.78 2.69
CA ASP A 84 11.74 -6.04 3.97
C ASP A 84 13.27 -6.16 3.89
N PRO A 85 13.87 -6.88 2.91
CA PRO A 85 15.32 -6.99 2.81
C PRO A 85 16.02 -5.65 2.51
N LEU A 86 15.29 -4.65 2.03
CA LEU A 86 15.83 -3.34 1.69
C LEU A 86 15.87 -2.39 2.88
N ILE A 87 15.10 -2.68 3.93
CA ILE A 87 15.01 -1.86 5.15
C ILE A 87 16.11 -2.33 6.12
N LYS A 88 17.05 -1.44 6.42
CA LYS A 88 18.25 -1.74 7.21
C LYS A 88 18.15 -1.30 8.68
N VAL A 89 17.02 -0.71 9.06
CA VAL A 89 16.77 -0.17 10.40
C VAL A 89 15.53 -0.82 10.99
N SER A 90 15.46 -0.91 12.33
CA SER A 90 14.25 -1.36 13.01
C SER A 90 13.15 -0.31 12.89
N ILE A 91 11.96 -0.73 12.47
CA ILE A 91 10.78 0.11 12.34
C ILE A 91 9.53 -0.58 12.90
N PRO A 92 8.56 0.17 13.44
CA PRO A 92 7.30 -0.37 13.91
C PRO A 92 6.44 -0.88 12.74
N ASN A 93 5.47 -1.74 13.06
CA ASN A 93 4.54 -2.30 12.08
C ASN A 93 3.75 -1.22 11.32
N SER A 94 3.47 -0.08 11.96
CA SER A 94 2.77 1.05 11.34
C SER A 94 3.57 1.64 10.17
N GLU A 95 4.85 1.93 10.40
CA GLU A 95 5.76 2.43 9.38
C GLU A 95 5.92 1.39 8.27
N ARG A 96 6.19 0.13 8.62
CA ARG A 96 6.31 -0.96 7.66
C ARG A 96 5.05 -1.13 6.78
N ALA A 97 3.85 -1.05 7.37
CA ALA A 97 2.59 -1.13 6.65
C ALA A 97 2.39 0.02 5.65
N ALA A 98 2.76 1.25 6.03
CA ALA A 98 2.72 2.39 5.11
C ALA A 98 3.68 2.19 3.92
N LEU A 99 4.87 1.59 4.16
CA LEU A 99 5.81 1.27 3.09
C LEU A 99 5.28 0.16 2.16
N TYR A 100 4.57 -0.84 2.70
CA TYR A 100 3.91 -1.84 1.87
C TYR A 100 2.81 -1.22 1.00
N SER A 101 1.94 -0.38 1.56
CA SER A 101 0.92 0.35 0.79
C SER A 101 1.54 1.23 -0.31
N PHE A 102 2.63 1.91 0.02
CA PHE A 102 3.37 2.75 -0.92
C PHE A 102 3.97 1.90 -2.05
N ALA A 103 4.71 0.84 -1.73
CA ALA A 103 5.35 -0.05 -2.69
C ALA A 103 4.34 -0.85 -3.53
N TYR A 104 3.17 -1.17 -3.00
CA TYR A 104 2.05 -1.75 -3.76
C TYR A 104 1.62 -0.80 -4.89
N ASN A 105 1.53 0.50 -4.60
CA ASN A 105 1.10 1.49 -5.59
C ASN A 105 2.14 1.83 -6.66
N VAL A 106 3.39 2.08 -6.22
CA VAL A 106 4.43 2.60 -7.13
C VAL A 106 5.31 1.49 -7.70
N GLY A 107 5.14 0.26 -7.21
CA GLY A 107 6.00 -0.88 -7.49
C GLY A 107 7.24 -0.92 -6.60
N THR A 108 7.66 -2.13 -6.26
CA THR A 108 8.82 -2.41 -5.40
C THR A 108 10.14 -1.88 -5.99
N GLY A 109 10.26 -1.83 -7.31
CA GLY A 109 11.42 -1.24 -8.00
C GLY A 109 11.54 0.28 -7.79
N ALA A 110 10.43 1.01 -7.82
CA ALA A 110 10.43 2.45 -7.56
C ALA A 110 10.72 2.73 -6.07
N PHE A 111 10.13 1.94 -5.17
CA PHE A 111 10.45 1.97 -3.75
C PHE A 111 11.96 1.79 -3.49
N ALA A 112 12.58 0.77 -4.09
CA ALA A 112 13.99 0.44 -3.90
C ALA A 112 14.96 1.59 -4.29
N ARG A 113 14.56 2.44 -5.24
CA ARG A 113 15.38 3.59 -5.71
C ARG A 113 14.99 4.92 -5.06
N SER A 114 13.98 4.92 -4.19
CA SER A 114 13.40 6.15 -3.65
C SER A 114 14.32 6.87 -2.67
N THR A 115 14.24 8.20 -2.66
CA THR A 115 14.83 9.04 -1.58
C THR A 115 14.25 8.68 -0.22
N LEU A 116 12.99 8.24 -0.19
CA LEU A 116 12.32 7.72 1.02
C LEU A 116 13.15 6.61 1.67
N LEU A 117 13.47 5.56 0.92
CA LEU A 117 14.23 4.43 1.46
C LEU A 117 15.65 4.83 1.87
N LYS A 118 16.28 5.75 1.13
CA LYS A 118 17.60 6.30 1.48
C LYS A 118 17.57 7.00 2.84
N LYS A 119 16.58 7.88 3.06
CA LYS A 119 16.40 8.59 4.34
C LYS A 119 16.11 7.63 5.47
N LEU A 120 15.22 6.65 5.23
CA LEU A 120 14.87 5.65 6.22
C LEU A 120 16.11 4.88 6.70
N ASN A 121 16.91 4.38 5.77
CA ASN A 121 18.12 3.62 6.08
C ASN A 121 19.24 4.47 6.68
N ALA A 122 19.15 5.80 6.58
CA ALA A 122 20.01 6.74 7.30
C ALA A 122 19.50 7.09 8.71
N GLY A 123 18.38 6.49 9.14
CA GLY A 123 17.75 6.75 10.43
C GLY A 123 16.79 7.95 10.44
N ASP A 124 16.67 8.69 9.34
CA ASP A 124 15.74 9.81 9.19
C ASP A 124 14.32 9.29 8.88
N ARG A 125 13.67 8.72 9.91
CA ARG A 125 12.32 8.14 9.80
C ARG A 125 11.26 9.20 9.50
N ALA A 126 11.31 10.34 10.18
CA ALA A 126 10.37 11.44 9.96
C ALA A 126 10.51 12.02 8.53
N GLY A 127 11.74 12.24 8.07
CA GLY A 127 12.01 12.68 6.72
C GLY A 127 11.63 11.65 5.67
N ALA A 128 11.83 10.35 5.92
CA ALA A 128 11.35 9.27 5.05
C ALA A 128 9.83 9.31 4.89
N CYS A 129 9.06 9.36 5.97
CA CYS A 129 7.59 9.49 5.88
C CYS A 129 7.15 10.76 5.14
N ASN A 130 7.90 11.86 5.24
CA ASN A 130 7.61 13.09 4.50
C ASN A 130 7.88 12.97 2.99
N GLU A 131 8.77 12.09 2.54
CA GLU A 131 9.02 11.85 1.12
C GLU A 131 7.79 11.28 0.39
N LEU A 132 6.85 10.64 1.09
CA LEU A 132 5.58 10.16 0.49
C LEU A 132 4.85 11.28 -0.27
N LYS A 133 4.90 12.53 0.22
CA LYS A 133 4.22 13.69 -0.42
C LYS A 133 4.76 14.03 -1.81
N ARG A 134 5.98 13.59 -2.14
CA ARG A 134 6.60 13.79 -3.46
C ARG A 134 6.00 12.86 -4.52
N TRP A 135 5.38 11.74 -4.12
CA TRP A 135 4.83 10.72 -5.01
C TRP A 135 3.34 10.96 -5.34
N THR A 136 3.07 12.16 -5.86
CA THR A 136 1.70 12.65 -6.13
C THR A 136 1.45 13.03 -7.59
N TYR A 137 2.42 12.76 -8.47
CA TYR A 137 2.36 13.07 -9.90
C TYR A 137 2.23 11.80 -10.74
N ALA A 138 1.43 11.85 -11.80
CA ALA A 138 1.37 10.84 -12.86
C ALA A 138 1.10 11.53 -14.20
N GLY A 139 1.78 11.12 -15.27
CA GLY A 139 1.68 11.78 -16.58
C GLY A 139 2.07 13.27 -16.55
N GLY A 140 3.03 13.65 -15.71
CA GLY A 140 3.49 15.05 -15.58
C GLY A 140 2.55 15.98 -14.80
N LYS A 141 1.38 15.50 -14.34
CA LYS A 141 0.40 16.29 -13.59
C LYS A 141 0.23 15.75 -12.17
N GLN A 142 -0.03 16.63 -11.21
CA GLN A 142 -0.38 16.24 -9.84
C GLN A 142 -1.83 15.74 -9.76
N TRP A 143 -2.05 14.63 -9.06
CA TRP A 143 -3.37 14.01 -8.91
C TRP A 143 -3.88 14.12 -7.48
N LYS A 144 -5.09 14.68 -7.32
CA LYS A 144 -5.76 14.81 -6.01
C LYS A 144 -5.92 13.47 -5.27
N GLY A 145 -6.19 12.40 -6.01
CA GLY A 145 -6.27 11.04 -5.47
C GLY A 145 -4.95 10.58 -4.85
N LEU A 146 -3.83 10.80 -5.55
CA LEU A 146 -2.51 10.48 -5.02
C LEU A 146 -2.14 11.36 -3.82
N VAL A 147 -2.45 12.66 -3.84
CA VAL A 147 -2.23 13.53 -2.68
C VAL A 147 -2.94 12.97 -1.43
N THR A 148 -4.23 12.65 -1.56
CA THR A 148 -5.02 12.08 -0.47
C THR A 148 -4.43 10.74 0.03
N ARG A 149 -4.06 9.85 -0.91
CA ARG A 149 -3.41 8.57 -0.59
C ARG A 149 -2.13 8.77 0.22
N ARG A 150 -1.24 9.65 -0.21
CA ARG A 150 0.05 9.90 0.46
C ARG A 150 -0.11 10.54 1.83
N GLU A 151 -1.13 11.39 2.04
CA GLU A 151 -1.42 11.92 3.38
C GLU A 151 -1.91 10.81 4.33
N ILE A 152 -2.73 9.87 3.87
CA ILE A 152 -3.19 8.73 4.68
C ILE A 152 -2.00 7.82 5.02
N GLU A 153 -1.21 7.42 4.02
CA GLU A 153 -0.02 6.59 4.24
C GLU A 153 0.97 7.27 5.18
N ARG A 154 1.14 8.59 5.09
CA ARG A 154 1.99 9.35 6.02
C ARG A 154 1.43 9.39 7.44
N GLU A 155 0.12 9.53 7.62
CA GLU A 155 -0.52 9.46 8.95
C GLU A 155 -0.21 8.12 9.62
N VAL A 156 -0.25 7.02 8.87
CA VAL A 156 0.12 5.69 9.37
C VAL A 156 1.63 5.56 9.59
N CYS A 157 2.45 6.02 8.66
CA CYS A 157 3.91 5.98 8.73
C CYS A 157 4.45 6.66 10.00
N THR A 158 3.86 7.80 10.36
CA THR A 158 4.26 8.61 11.50
C THR A 158 3.58 8.21 12.82
N TRP A 159 2.75 7.16 12.83
CA TRP A 159 1.96 6.78 14.02
C TRP A 159 2.82 6.50 15.25
N GLY A 160 3.92 5.75 15.07
CA GLY A 160 4.85 5.38 16.15
C GLY A 160 6.03 6.33 16.31
N LEU A 161 6.00 7.50 15.65
CA LEU A 161 6.96 8.59 15.84
C LEU A 161 6.45 9.65 16.82
N LYS A 162 5.26 9.44 17.37
CA LYS A 162 4.65 10.28 18.40
C LYS A 162 5.09 9.85 19.79
#